data_AF-A0A2R6FB45-F1
#
_entry.id   AF-A0A2R6FB45-F1
#
_cell.length_a   1.000
_cell.length_b   1.000
_cell.length_c   1.000
_cell.angle_alpha   90.00
_cell.angle_beta   90.00
_cell.angle_gamma   90.00
#
_symmetry.space_group_name_H-M   'P 1'
#
loop_
_entity.id
_entity.type
_entity.pdbx_description
1 polymer ?
#
loop_
_entity_poly.entity_id
_entity_poly.type
_entity_poly.pdbx_seq_one_letter_code
_entity_poly.pdbx_strand_id
1 'polypeptide(L)'
;MDTAEQLYETEASGWRCGLYDDIQHTFRAPIVNWIFRTTMANYPEFLRYAWGQLKPLYTTRAFARFSTAYRDAVLSAIEDGTTLPTYRREALGVAPAEYRELRGQIGTFDVVAPRLALLFELCDRALRDEPIGTEPEADYAAT
;
A
#
# COMPACT_ATOMS: atom_id res chain seq x y z
N MET A 1 -7.26 -13.28 13.09
CA MET A 1 -6.53 -13.59 11.85
C MET A 1 -5.31 -14.41 12.22
N ASP A 2 -5.17 -15.61 11.66
CA ASP A 2 -3.91 -16.34 11.72
C ASP A 2 -2.92 -15.68 10.75
N THR A 3 -1.85 -15.10 11.27
CA THR A 3 -0.83 -14.38 10.50
C THR A 3 0.16 -15.30 9.79
N ALA A 4 0.19 -16.59 10.14
CA ALA A 4 0.98 -17.60 9.46
C ALA A 4 0.27 -18.12 8.20
N GLU A 5 -1.07 -18.15 8.22
CA GLU A 5 -1.87 -18.60 7.10
C GLU A 5 -1.89 -17.55 5.96
N GLN A 6 -1.40 -17.94 4.79
CA GLN A 6 -1.33 -17.09 3.61
C GLN A 6 -1.80 -17.89 2.39
N LEU A 7 -2.56 -17.24 1.51
CA LEU A 7 -2.80 -17.76 0.17
C LEU A 7 -1.76 -17.15 -0.77
N TYR A 8 -0.82 -17.95 -1.27
CA TYR A 8 0.18 -17.45 -2.21
C TYR A 8 -0.41 -17.27 -3.61
N GLU A 9 0.17 -16.36 -4.40
CA GLU A 9 -0.27 -16.03 -5.76
C GLU A 9 -0.35 -17.27 -6.66
N THR A 10 0.63 -18.17 -6.53
CA THR A 10 0.70 -19.43 -7.29
C THR A 10 -0.40 -20.43 -6.93
N GLU A 11 -1.05 -20.26 -5.78
CA GLU A 11 -2.11 -21.14 -5.27
C GLU A 11 -3.51 -20.51 -5.44
N ALA A 12 -3.56 -19.21 -5.69
CA ALA A 12 -4.81 -18.50 -5.92
C ALA A 12 -5.43 -18.94 -7.25
N SER A 13 -6.73 -19.21 -7.23
CA SER A 13 -7.49 -19.61 -8.41
C SER A 13 -8.82 -18.88 -8.50
N GLY A 14 -9.43 -18.91 -9.69
CA GLY A 14 -10.70 -18.24 -9.96
C GLY A 14 -10.65 -16.75 -9.65
N TRP A 15 -11.67 -16.25 -8.97
CA TRP A 15 -11.78 -14.82 -8.66
C TRP A 15 -10.68 -14.30 -7.72
N ARG A 16 -10.07 -15.16 -6.90
CA ARG A 16 -8.99 -14.76 -5.98
C ARG A 16 -7.72 -14.40 -6.73
N CYS A 17 -7.39 -15.18 -7.77
CA CYS A 17 -6.29 -14.89 -8.69
C CYS A 17 -6.54 -13.55 -9.41
N GLY A 18 -7.75 -13.36 -9.95
CA GLY A 18 -8.10 -12.09 -10.59
C GLY A 18 -8.06 -10.87 -9.65
N LEU A 19 -8.37 -11.05 -8.35
CA LEU A 19 -8.22 -9.98 -7.36
C LEU A 19 -6.73 -9.65 -7.12
N TYR A 20 -5.87 -10.67 -7.05
CA TYR A 20 -4.43 -10.49 -6.89
C TYR A 20 -3.80 -9.75 -8.08
N ASP A 21 -4.16 -10.13 -9.30
CA ASP A 21 -3.73 -9.43 -10.52
C ASP A 21 -4.10 -7.93 -10.45
N ASP A 22 -5.33 -7.64 -10.02
CA ASP A 22 -5.83 -6.26 -9.91
C ASP A 22 -5.12 -5.46 -8.80
N ILE A 23 -4.83 -6.10 -7.68
CA ILE A 23 -4.04 -5.52 -6.59
C ILE A 23 -2.62 -5.22 -7.06
N GLN A 24 -1.93 -6.16 -7.71
CA GLN A 24 -0.58 -5.96 -8.24
C GLN A 24 -0.53 -4.84 -9.25
N HIS A 25 -1.48 -4.80 -10.19
CA HIS A 25 -1.58 -3.74 -11.17
C HIS A 25 -1.83 -2.37 -10.52
N THR A 26 -2.73 -2.31 -9.54
CA THR A 26 -3.06 -1.06 -8.82
C THR A 26 -1.88 -0.55 -8.00
N PHE A 27 -1.16 -1.46 -7.34
CA PHE A 27 0.03 -1.13 -6.54
C PHE A 27 1.29 -0.95 -7.37
N ARG A 28 1.27 -1.39 -8.64
CA ARG A 28 2.46 -1.55 -9.49
C ARG A 28 3.55 -2.34 -8.77
N ALA A 29 3.13 -3.34 -8.01
CA ALA A 29 4.01 -4.19 -7.22
C ALA A 29 4.32 -5.47 -7.99
N PRO A 30 5.55 -5.99 -7.93
CA PRO A 30 5.93 -7.24 -8.59
C PRO A 30 5.32 -8.47 -7.91
N ILE A 31 4.87 -8.34 -6.65
CA ILE A 31 4.29 -9.41 -5.83
C ILE A 31 3.10 -8.88 -5.05
N VAL A 32 2.19 -9.77 -4.66
CA VAL A 32 1.10 -9.43 -3.73
C VAL A 32 1.67 -9.28 -2.33
N ASN A 33 1.46 -8.10 -1.73
CA ASN A 33 1.92 -7.81 -0.36
C ASN A 33 1.31 -8.77 0.67
N TRP A 34 2.07 -9.09 1.72
CA TRP A 34 1.70 -10.04 2.77
C TRP A 34 0.30 -9.82 3.36
N ILE A 35 -0.11 -8.56 3.57
CA ILE A 35 -1.43 -8.23 4.11
C ILE A 35 -2.56 -8.81 3.25
N PHE A 36 -2.46 -8.70 1.91
CA PHE A 36 -3.48 -9.23 1.01
C PHE A 36 -3.49 -10.75 0.97
N ARG A 37 -2.32 -11.39 1.08
CA ARG A 37 -2.21 -12.86 1.15
C ARG A 37 -2.85 -13.44 2.40
N THR A 38 -2.59 -12.79 3.54
CA THR A 38 -3.09 -13.21 4.85
C THR A 38 -4.59 -12.95 4.96
N THR A 39 -5.07 -11.77 4.55
CA THR A 39 -6.50 -11.44 4.58
C THR A 39 -7.28 -12.31 3.59
N MET A 40 -6.72 -12.66 2.42
CA MET A 40 -7.38 -13.57 1.48
C MET A 40 -7.54 -14.98 2.06
N ALA A 41 -6.55 -15.48 2.79
CA ALA A 41 -6.63 -16.80 3.42
C ALA A 41 -7.71 -16.83 4.51
N ASN A 42 -7.74 -15.80 5.36
CA ASN A 42 -8.60 -15.76 6.53
C ASN A 42 -10.03 -15.23 6.24
N TYR A 43 -10.14 -14.17 5.43
CA TYR A 43 -11.36 -13.41 5.18
C TYR A 43 -11.51 -12.99 3.71
N PRO A 44 -11.63 -13.95 2.76
CA PRO A 44 -11.62 -13.66 1.32
C PRO A 44 -12.76 -12.71 0.90
N GLU A 45 -13.98 -12.91 1.40
CA GLU A 45 -15.13 -12.07 1.03
C GLU A 45 -15.00 -10.64 1.57
N PHE A 46 -14.41 -10.47 2.76
CA PHE A 46 -14.10 -9.15 3.30
C PHE A 46 -13.09 -8.43 2.41
N LEU A 47 -11.98 -9.10 2.05
CA LEU A 47 -10.97 -8.51 1.19
C LEU A 47 -11.57 -8.09 -0.16
N ARG A 48 -12.42 -8.93 -0.75
CA ARG A 48 -13.14 -8.62 -1.98
C ARG A 48 -14.03 -7.39 -1.83
N TYR A 49 -14.80 -7.31 -0.76
CA TYR A 49 -15.67 -6.18 -0.46
C TYR A 49 -14.87 -4.88 -0.28
N ALA A 50 -13.87 -4.90 0.61
CA ALA A 50 -13.03 -3.74 0.91
C ALA A 50 -12.28 -3.26 -0.34
N TRP A 51 -11.78 -4.17 -1.17
CA TRP A 51 -11.07 -3.81 -2.40
C TRP A 51 -11.95 -3.04 -3.38
N GLY A 52 -13.23 -3.41 -3.50
CA GLY A 52 -14.19 -2.71 -4.36
C GLY A 52 -14.36 -1.23 -4.00
N GLN A 53 -14.19 -0.87 -2.73
CA GLN A 53 -14.29 0.50 -2.23
C GLN A 53 -12.94 1.23 -2.23
N LEU A 54 -11.87 0.50 -1.93
CA LEU A 54 -10.52 1.06 -1.83
C LEU A 54 -9.94 1.41 -3.21
N LYS A 55 -10.08 0.51 -4.19
CA LYS A 55 -9.46 0.66 -5.51
C LYS A 55 -9.74 2.01 -6.19
N PRO A 56 -10.99 2.51 -6.23
CA PRO A 56 -11.29 3.81 -6.82
C PRO A 56 -10.51 4.98 -6.20
N LEU A 57 -10.14 4.90 -4.92
CA LEU A 57 -9.42 5.99 -4.24
C LEU A 57 -8.04 6.23 -4.86
N TYR A 58 -7.37 5.17 -5.31
CA TYR A 58 -6.03 5.25 -5.92
C TYR A 58 -5.99 5.92 -7.29
N THR A 59 -7.14 6.12 -7.94
CA THR A 59 -7.23 6.80 -9.24
C THR A 59 -7.59 8.28 -9.11
N THR A 60 -7.84 8.76 -7.89
CA THR A 60 -8.25 10.15 -7.64
C THR A 60 -7.08 11.13 -7.74
N ARG A 61 -7.39 12.37 -8.12
CA ARG A 61 -6.42 13.49 -8.04
C ARG A 61 -5.97 13.76 -6.60
N ALA A 62 -6.84 13.50 -5.62
CA ALA A 62 -6.50 13.63 -4.21
C ALA A 62 -5.41 12.65 -3.80
N PHE A 63 -5.53 11.38 -4.20
CA PHE A 63 -4.49 10.38 -3.95
C PHE A 63 -3.17 10.74 -4.65
N ALA A 64 -3.22 11.25 -5.89
CA ALA A 64 -2.01 11.70 -6.58
C ALA A 64 -1.25 12.76 -5.77
N ARG A 65 -1.95 13.79 -5.26
CA ARG A 65 -1.37 14.82 -4.40
C ARG A 65 -0.83 14.25 -3.09
N PHE A 66 -1.61 13.40 -2.42
CA PHE A 66 -1.19 12.72 -1.20
C PHE A 66 0.09 11.92 -1.43
N SER A 67 0.19 11.16 -2.52
CA SER A 67 1.37 10.33 -2.79
C SER A 67 2.67 11.15 -2.92
N THR A 68 2.59 12.36 -3.46
CA THR A 68 3.73 13.28 -3.54
C THR A 68 4.06 13.84 -2.15
N ALA A 69 3.06 14.38 -1.45
CA ALA A 69 3.26 14.93 -0.11
C ALA A 69 3.80 13.88 0.88
N TYR A 70 3.32 12.63 0.78
CA TYR A 70 3.82 11.51 1.58
C TYR A 70 5.32 11.30 1.38
N ARG A 71 5.78 11.20 0.12
CA ARG A 71 7.21 10.98 -0.18
C ARG A 71 8.08 12.12 0.35
N ASP A 72 7.64 13.36 0.19
CA ASP A 72 8.36 14.53 0.71
C ASP A 72 8.39 14.53 2.25
N ALA A 73 7.34 14.00 2.90
CA ALA A 73 7.23 13.94 4.36
C ALA A 73 8.09 12.82 5.02
N VAL A 74 8.43 11.74 4.30
CA VAL A 74 9.10 10.56 4.90
C VAL A 74 10.40 10.92 5.61
N LEU A 75 11.21 11.80 5.01
CA LEU A 75 12.52 12.17 5.54
C LEU A 75 12.61 13.62 6.04
N SER A 76 11.76 14.53 5.55
CA SER A 76 11.90 15.96 5.85
C SER A 76 11.84 16.28 7.34
N ALA A 77 11.09 15.50 8.13
CA ALA A 77 11.01 15.70 9.58
C ALA A 77 12.29 15.28 10.35
N ILE A 78 13.13 14.42 9.76
CA ILE A 78 14.35 13.90 10.40
C ILE A 78 15.64 14.46 9.78
N GLU A 79 15.57 14.98 8.55
CA GLU A 79 16.71 15.63 7.89
C GLU A 79 17.17 16.91 8.60
N ASP A 80 16.26 17.58 9.32
CA ASP A 80 16.63 18.71 10.16
C ASP A 80 17.36 18.22 11.42
N GLY A 81 18.63 18.59 11.55
CA GLY A 81 19.47 18.28 12.71
C GLY A 81 20.05 16.86 12.76
N THR A 82 19.77 15.98 11.79
CA THR A 82 20.31 14.61 11.77
C THR A 82 21.09 14.32 10.49
N THR A 83 22.31 13.78 10.63
CA THR A 83 23.04 13.24 9.48
C THR A 83 22.47 11.87 9.11
N LEU A 84 21.82 11.78 7.95
CA LEU A 84 21.30 10.53 7.42
C LEU A 84 22.42 9.65 6.81
N PRO A 85 22.28 8.31 6.86
CA PRO A 85 23.28 7.41 6.32
C PRO A 85 23.43 7.56 4.80
N THR A 86 24.67 7.57 4.32
CA THR A 86 24.98 7.55 2.89
C THR A 86 25.65 6.23 2.52
N TYR A 87 25.04 5.47 1.63
CA TYR A 87 25.63 4.23 1.10
C TYR A 87 26.50 4.53 -0.13
N ARG A 88 27.71 3.98 -0.15
CA ARG A 88 28.67 4.09 -1.27
C ARG A 88 29.00 2.70 -1.78
N ARG A 89 28.73 2.42 -3.07
CA ARG A 89 28.97 1.09 -3.65
C ARG A 89 30.45 0.66 -3.55
N GLU A 90 31.37 1.62 -3.64
CA GLU A 90 32.81 1.38 -3.60
C GLU A 90 33.24 0.87 -2.23
N ALA A 91 32.65 1.41 -1.15
CA ALA A 91 32.92 0.98 0.22
C ALA A 91 32.39 -0.44 0.51
N LEU A 92 31.45 -0.92 -0.30
CA LEU A 92 30.80 -2.23 -0.15
C LEU A 92 31.34 -3.28 -1.14
N GLY A 93 32.23 -2.89 -2.06
CA GLY A 93 32.73 -3.78 -3.11
C GLY A 93 31.65 -4.25 -4.10
N VAL A 94 30.53 -3.52 -4.22
CA VAL A 94 29.39 -3.91 -5.06
C VAL A 94 29.55 -3.39 -6.49
N ALA A 95 29.26 -4.24 -7.48
CA ALA A 95 29.39 -3.87 -8.88
C ALA A 95 28.33 -2.80 -9.27
N PRO A 96 28.60 -1.92 -10.25
CA PRO A 96 27.63 -0.91 -10.67
C PRO A 96 26.27 -1.48 -11.13
N ALA A 97 26.26 -2.66 -11.75
CA ALA A 97 25.02 -3.30 -12.20
C ALA A 97 24.16 -3.77 -11.01
N GLU A 98 24.76 -4.44 -10.04
CA GLU A 98 24.10 -4.91 -8.82
C GLU A 98 23.57 -3.75 -7.98
N TYR A 99 24.33 -2.66 -7.86
CA TYR A 99 23.88 -1.47 -7.13
C TYR A 99 22.69 -0.79 -7.81
N ARG A 100 22.62 -0.81 -9.16
CA ARG A 100 21.45 -0.33 -9.90
C ARG A 100 20.24 -1.23 -9.69
N GLU A 101 20.43 -2.55 -9.65
CA GLU A 101 19.36 -3.50 -9.37
C GLU A 101 18.76 -3.27 -7.97
N LEU A 102 19.61 -3.16 -6.94
CA LEU A 102 19.18 -2.82 -5.57
C LEU A 102 18.38 -1.51 -5.53
N ARG A 103 18.87 -0.47 -6.21
CA ARG A 103 18.14 0.80 -6.32
C ARG A 103 16.79 0.64 -7.03
N GLY A 104 16.71 -0.17 -8.08
CA GLY A 104 15.47 -0.44 -8.80
C GLY A 104 14.44 -1.14 -7.91
N GLN A 105 14.87 -2.13 -7.13
CA GLN A 105 14.02 -2.84 -6.17
C GLN A 105 13.49 -1.89 -5.10
N ILE A 106 14.35 -1.07 -4.49
CA ILE A 106 13.95 -0.08 -3.48
C ILE A 106 13.00 0.95 -4.10
N GLY A 107 13.29 1.46 -5.30
CA GLY A 107 12.47 2.45 -5.99
C GLY A 107 11.04 1.99 -6.31
N THR A 108 10.78 0.68 -6.31
CA THR A 108 9.41 0.15 -6.43
C THR A 108 8.53 0.60 -5.25
N PHE A 109 9.12 0.75 -4.06
CA PHE A 109 8.40 1.16 -2.86
C PHE A 109 8.00 2.64 -2.86
N ASP A 110 8.56 3.49 -3.73
CA ASP A 110 8.10 4.88 -3.92
C ASP A 110 6.64 4.95 -4.41
N VAL A 111 6.17 3.88 -5.06
CA VAL A 111 4.82 3.72 -5.56
C VAL A 111 3.96 2.90 -4.59
N VAL A 112 4.51 1.81 -4.05
CA VAL A 112 3.80 0.87 -3.17
C VAL A 112 3.54 1.48 -1.79
N ALA A 113 4.52 2.16 -1.19
CA ALA A 113 4.43 2.68 0.18
C ALA A 113 3.27 3.65 0.42
N PRO A 114 3.05 4.72 -0.37
CA PRO A 114 1.90 5.60 -0.15
C PRO A 114 0.55 4.87 -0.32
N ARG A 115 0.49 3.84 -1.16
CA ARG A 115 -0.76 3.06 -1.32
C ARG A 115 -1.04 2.19 -0.10
N LEU A 116 0.00 1.59 0.47
CA LEU A 116 -0.09 0.85 1.73
C LEU A 116 -0.43 1.78 2.90
N ALA A 117 0.17 2.97 2.95
CA ALA A 117 -0.13 3.96 3.99
C ALA A 117 -1.62 4.35 3.98
N LEU A 118 -2.18 4.65 2.81
CA LEU A 118 -3.62 4.93 2.69
C LEU A 118 -4.47 3.70 3.05
N LEU A 119 -4.11 2.51 2.55
CA LEU A 119 -4.81 1.26 2.85
C LEU A 119 -4.93 1.05 4.36
N PHE A 120 -3.80 1.12 5.08
CA PHE A 120 -3.77 0.85 6.50
C PHE A 120 -4.60 1.87 7.27
N GLU A 121 -4.37 3.16 7.04
CA GLU A 121 -5.10 4.21 7.75
C GLU A 121 -6.61 4.14 7.50
N LEU A 122 -7.02 3.92 6.25
CA LEU A 122 -8.43 3.84 5.89
C LEU A 122 -9.10 2.62 6.51
N CYS A 123 -8.52 1.43 6.33
CA CYS A 123 -9.12 0.20 6.83
C CYS A 123 -9.13 0.17 8.36
N ASP A 124 -8.08 0.66 9.01
CA ASP A 124 -7.96 0.69 10.47
C ASP A 124 -9.04 1.58 11.10
N ARG A 125 -9.24 2.81 10.59
CA ARG A 125 -10.34 3.69 11.03
C ARG A 125 -11.71 3.10 10.73
N ALA A 126 -11.90 2.53 9.54
CA ALA A 126 -13.18 1.97 9.13
C ALA A 126 -13.61 0.81 10.04
N LEU A 127 -12.65 -0.04 10.42
CA LEU A 127 -12.89 -1.18 11.31
C LEU A 127 -13.08 -0.78 12.78
N ARG A 128 -12.75 0.47 13.15
CA ARG A 128 -13.03 1.04 14.47
C ARG A 128 -14.28 1.90 14.53
N ASP A 129 -15.05 1.95 13.44
CA ASP A 129 -16.20 2.85 13.30
C ASP A 129 -15.83 4.33 13.54
N GLU A 130 -14.56 4.69 13.27
CA GLU A 130 -14.11 6.08 13.36
C GLU A 130 -14.51 6.86 12.10
N PRO A 131 -14.83 8.16 12.23
CA PRO A 131 -15.19 8.99 11.08
C PRO A 131 -14.08 9.01 10.00
N ILE A 132 -14.45 8.62 8.78
CA ILE A 132 -13.58 8.70 7.60
C ILE A 132 -14.11 9.79 6.68
N GLY A 133 -13.35 10.90 6.61
CA GLY A 133 -13.82 12.11 5.94
C GLY A 133 -14.94 12.80 6.71
N THR A 134 -15.54 13.81 6.12
CA THR A 134 -16.81 14.36 6.59
C THR A 134 -17.91 13.47 6.05
N GLU A 135 -18.54 12.65 6.91
CA GLU A 135 -19.89 12.19 6.60
C GLU A 135 -20.72 13.43 6.26
N PRO A 136 -21.40 13.49 5.10
CA PRO A 136 -22.37 14.55 4.91
C PRO A 136 -23.34 14.48 6.08
N GLU A 137 -23.55 15.61 6.77
CA GLU A 137 -24.54 15.74 7.84
C GLU A 137 -25.79 14.97 7.41
N ALA A 138 -26.21 14.02 8.24
CA ALA A 138 -27.43 13.26 8.05
C ALA A 138 -28.64 14.16 8.29
N ASP A 139 -28.74 15.28 7.57
CA ASP A 139 -29.93 16.11 7.48
C ASP A 139 -30.72 15.70 6.23
N TYR A 140 -31.01 14.40 6.15
CA TYR A 140 -32.22 13.91 5.52
C TYR A 140 -33.31 13.87 6.60
N ALA A 141 -33.58 15.01 7.23
CA ALA A 141 -34.86 15.23 7.86
C ALA A 141 -35.91 15.24 6.75
N ALA A 142 -36.82 14.27 6.85
CA ALA A 142 -37.98 14.13 6.00
C ALA A 142 -38.75 15.45 5.82
N THR A 143 -39.07 15.76 4.57
CA THR A 143 -40.22 16.58 4.19
C THR A 143 -41.11 15.77 3.28
#